data_AF-A0A9P5N0V8-F1
#
_entry.id   AF-A0A9P5N0V8-F1
#
_cell.length_a   1.000
_cell.length_b   1.000
_cell.length_c   1.000
_cell.angle_alpha   90.00
_cell.angle_beta   90.00
_cell.angle_gamma   90.00
#
_symmetry.space_group_name_H-M   'P 1'
#
loop_
_entity.id
_entity.type
_entity.pdbx_description
1 polymer ?
#
loop_
_entity_poly.entity_id
_entity_poly.type
_entity_poly.pdbx_seq_one_letter_code
_entity_poly.pdbx_strand_id
1 'polypeptide(L)'
;MNLQMRVKRLSVVKLYVVNLSEMYCLSKEWNTPVYAFFHPVPSIDYVENPAQCVHVFECNVKTCKGRGTSRRHVRRYLDTSNGKSTSNLCHHAKICWGDDAVAGPSAKFRFKFVLMLQVSFKKLLMYSHKQHTKTEVHAEFVRWVAESMCPFKTTGRPGYYIPSPDTISRDTKKVFVNCCRRIAKILQDYC
;
A
#
# COMPACT_ATOMS: atom_id res chain seq x y z
N MET A 1 8.49 35.96 -6.00
CA MET A 1 8.07 34.53 -6.12
C MET A 1 7.92 33.96 -4.71
N ASN A 2 6.72 33.48 -4.38
CA ASN A 2 6.04 33.60 -3.07
C ASN A 2 6.55 32.69 -1.92
N LEU A 3 6.92 33.30 -0.78
CA LEU A 3 7.18 32.64 0.53
C LEU A 3 5.94 31.88 1.07
N GLN A 4 4.73 32.31 0.70
CA GLN A 4 3.45 31.64 1.00
C GLN A 4 3.35 30.21 0.44
N MET A 5 4.01 29.89 -0.68
CA MET A 5 3.98 28.52 -1.24
C MET A 5 4.86 27.53 -0.47
N ARG A 6 5.95 28.00 0.17
CA ARG A 6 6.84 27.15 0.96
C ARG A 6 6.20 26.70 2.27
N VAL A 7 5.46 27.59 2.94
CA VAL A 7 4.76 27.28 4.19
C VAL A 7 3.63 26.27 3.96
N LYS A 8 2.84 26.45 2.89
CA LYS A 8 1.79 25.47 2.49
C LYS A 8 2.36 24.10 2.10
N ARG A 9 3.54 24.04 1.45
CA ARG A 9 4.19 22.76 1.14
C ARG A 9 4.71 22.05 2.39
N LEU A 10 5.28 22.79 3.34
CA LEU A 10 5.82 22.24 4.59
C LEU A 10 4.72 21.72 5.53
N SER A 11 3.56 22.40 5.60
CA SER A 11 2.41 21.92 6.38
C SER A 11 1.78 20.66 5.77
N VAL A 12 1.66 20.59 4.44
CA VAL A 12 1.19 19.40 3.72
C VAL A 12 2.14 18.21 3.95
N VAL A 13 3.46 18.41 3.81
CA VAL A 13 4.45 17.34 4.01
C VAL A 13 4.48 16.82 5.46
N LYS A 14 4.30 17.69 6.47
CA LYS A 14 4.16 17.26 7.87
C LYS A 14 2.90 16.41 8.11
N LEU A 15 1.76 16.77 7.51
CA LEU A 15 0.52 16.01 7.60
C LEU A 15 0.64 14.61 6.97
N TYR A 16 1.33 14.48 5.83
CA TYR A 16 1.56 13.18 5.18
C TYR A 16 2.52 12.26 5.96
N VAL A 17 3.56 12.80 6.62
CA VAL A 17 4.57 12.00 7.33
C VAL A 17 4.03 11.44 8.65
N VAL A 18 3.21 12.20 9.39
CA VAL A 18 2.57 11.72 10.63
C VAL A 18 1.57 10.59 10.34
N ASN A 19 0.85 10.69 9.21
CA ASN A 19 -0.14 9.71 8.75
C ASN A 19 0.47 8.34 8.42
N LEU A 20 1.66 8.33 7.78
CA LEU A 20 2.33 7.09 7.39
C LEU A 20 2.89 6.28 8.57
N SER A 21 3.39 6.93 9.63
CA SER A 21 3.89 6.23 10.82
C SER A 21 2.78 5.56 11.62
N GLU A 22 1.64 6.24 11.77
CA GLU A 22 0.46 5.72 12.46
C GLU A 22 -0.14 4.55 11.69
N MET A 23 -0.31 4.72 10.38
CA MET A 23 -0.77 3.65 9.48
C MET A 23 0.17 2.43 9.47
N TYR A 24 1.49 2.66 9.50
CA TYR A 24 2.49 1.60 9.55
C TYR A 24 2.50 0.81 10.87
N CYS A 25 2.28 1.48 12.00
CA CYS A 25 2.17 0.79 13.29
C CYS A 25 0.89 -0.04 13.37
N LEU A 26 -0.22 0.48 12.83
CA LEU A 26 -1.52 -0.17 12.88
C LEU A 26 -1.65 -1.33 11.88
N SER A 27 -1.00 -1.26 10.72
CA SER A 27 -0.99 -2.36 9.75
C SER A 27 -0.33 -3.63 10.28
N LYS A 28 0.53 -3.53 11.30
CA LYS A 28 1.10 -4.70 12.00
C LYS A 28 0.05 -5.53 12.72
N GLU A 29 -1.03 -4.90 13.17
CA GLU A 29 -2.12 -5.58 13.87
C GLU A 29 -3.18 -6.15 12.91
N TRP A 30 -3.07 -5.87 11.61
CA TRP A 30 -4.02 -6.31 10.60
C TRP A 30 -3.80 -7.78 10.23
N ASN A 31 -4.09 -8.71 11.13
CA ASN A 31 -3.86 -10.14 10.89
C ASN A 31 -4.95 -10.81 10.03
N THR A 32 -6.05 -10.13 9.74
CA THR A 32 -7.18 -10.68 8.99
C THR A 32 -7.01 -10.49 7.47
N PRO A 33 -7.27 -11.50 6.64
CA PRO A 33 -7.08 -11.42 5.18
C PRO A 33 -8.01 -10.44 4.47
N VAL A 34 -9.03 -9.92 5.17
CA VAL A 34 -10.03 -9.00 4.62
C VAL A 34 -9.44 -7.70 4.05
N TYR A 35 -8.29 -7.24 4.55
CA TYR A 35 -7.66 -6.01 4.04
C TYR A 35 -7.18 -6.14 2.59
N ALA A 36 -7.00 -7.36 2.08
CA ALA A 36 -6.62 -7.61 0.69
C ALA A 36 -7.67 -7.15 -0.35
N PHE A 37 -8.90 -6.89 0.07
CA PHE A 37 -10.00 -6.44 -0.79
C PHE A 37 -10.11 -4.91 -0.92
N PHE A 38 -9.26 -4.20 -0.19
CA PHE A 38 -9.23 -2.74 -0.11
C PHE A 38 -7.89 -2.20 -0.60
N HIS A 39 -7.82 -0.90 -0.85
CA HIS A 39 -6.56 -0.23 -1.12
C HIS A 39 -5.63 -0.32 0.10
N PRO A 40 -4.32 -0.52 -0.10
CA PRO A 40 -3.38 -0.81 0.97
C PRO A 40 -3.09 0.39 1.88
N VAL A 41 -3.43 1.60 1.43
CA VAL A 41 -3.27 2.86 2.14
C VAL A 41 -4.67 3.40 2.44
N PRO A 42 -5.24 3.16 3.63
CA PRO A 42 -6.48 3.82 4.03
C PRO A 42 -6.26 5.31 4.28
N SER A 43 -7.32 6.08 4.13
CA SER A 43 -7.36 7.49 4.55
C SER A 43 -7.74 7.58 6.02
N ILE A 44 -7.26 8.62 6.71
CA ILE A 44 -7.69 8.94 8.08
C ILE A 44 -8.64 10.13 8.00
N ASP A 45 -9.89 9.90 8.39
CA ASP A 45 -10.92 10.93 8.50
C ASP A 45 -11.23 11.19 9.98
N TYR A 46 -11.71 12.40 10.26
CA TYR A 46 -12.22 12.79 11.56
C TYR A 46 -13.72 13.02 11.43
N VAL A 47 -14.52 12.23 12.15
CA VAL A 47 -15.97 12.43 12.21
C VAL A 47 -16.27 13.43 13.31
N GLU A 48 -16.99 14.50 12.98
CA GLU A 48 -17.37 15.54 13.94
C GLU A 48 -18.48 15.04 14.88
N ASN A 49 -18.38 15.42 16.16
CA ASN A 49 -19.35 15.21 17.25
C ASN A 49 -19.66 13.75 17.67
N PRO A 50 -18.91 13.18 18.62
CA PRO A 50 -17.60 13.62 19.14
C PRO A 50 -16.50 13.40 18.10
N ALA A 51 -15.42 14.19 18.17
CA ALA A 51 -14.28 14.05 17.26
C ALA A 51 -13.67 12.65 17.39
N GLN A 52 -13.95 11.77 16.43
CA GLN A 52 -13.48 10.39 16.40
C GLN A 52 -12.56 10.17 15.20
N CYS A 53 -11.44 9.50 15.44
CA CYS A 53 -10.51 9.09 14.40
C CYS A 53 -11.05 7.83 13.72
N VAL A 54 -11.26 7.93 12.40
CA VAL A 54 -11.85 6.88 11.60
C VAL A 54 -10.94 6.54 10.44
N HIS A 55 -10.63 5.26 10.31
CA HIS A 55 -9.95 4.76 9.13
C HIS A 55 -10.95 4.49 8.03
N VAL A 56 -10.65 5.01 6.84
CA VAL A 56 -11.48 4.88 5.65
C VAL A 56 -10.76 4.01 4.64
N PHE A 57 -11.30 2.83 4.42
CA PHE A 57 -10.80 1.86 3.46
C PHE A 57 -11.56 1.97 2.15
N GLU A 58 -10.85 2.20 1.05
CA GLU A 58 -11.45 2.18 -0.29
C GLU A 58 -11.48 0.75 -0.86
N CYS A 59 -12.64 0.31 -1.34
CA CYS A 59 -12.78 -1.00 -1.99
C CYS A 59 -12.03 -1.04 -3.33
N ASN A 60 -11.20 -2.08 -3.51
CA ASN A 60 -10.33 -2.25 -4.69
C ASN A 60 -11.02 -2.96 -5.87
N VAL A 61 -12.35 -3.17 -5.82
CA VAL A 61 -13.09 -3.79 -6.93
C VAL A 61 -13.40 -2.75 -8.00
N LYS A 62 -13.35 -3.14 -9.28
CA LYS A 62 -13.64 -2.24 -10.42
C LYS A 62 -15.03 -1.60 -10.30
N THR A 63 -16.05 -2.43 -10.09
CA THR A 63 -17.46 -2.05 -9.93
C THR A 63 -17.93 -2.38 -8.53
N CYS A 64 -17.89 -1.38 -7.64
CA CYS A 64 -18.24 -1.54 -6.24
C CYS A 64 -19.76 -1.62 -6.05
N LYS A 65 -20.21 -2.60 -5.26
CA LYS A 65 -21.61 -2.87 -4.94
C LYS A 65 -22.03 -2.30 -3.57
N GLY A 66 -21.22 -1.42 -2.99
CA GLY A 66 -21.54 -0.76 -1.72
C GLY A 66 -22.73 0.20 -1.84
N ARG A 67 -23.42 0.40 -0.72
CA ARG A 67 -24.62 1.25 -0.63
C ARG A 67 -24.29 2.65 -0.11
N GLY A 68 -25.15 3.63 -0.38
CA GLY A 68 -25.05 5.00 0.16
C GLY A 68 -24.29 6.00 -0.71
N THR A 69 -23.91 7.13 -0.12
CA THR A 69 -23.18 8.23 -0.80
C THR A 69 -21.69 7.88 -0.99
N SER A 70 -21.08 7.25 0.01
CA SER A 70 -19.67 6.84 -0.02
C SER A 70 -19.52 5.35 -0.35
N ARG A 71 -20.04 4.93 -1.50
CA ARG A 71 -20.24 3.51 -1.88
C ARG A 71 -18.97 2.64 -1.80
N ARG A 72 -17.80 3.21 -2.13
CA ARG A 72 -16.51 2.50 -2.07
C ARG A 72 -15.80 2.58 -0.73
N HIS A 73 -16.19 3.50 0.15
CA HIS A 73 -15.45 3.81 1.34
C HIS A 73 -16.10 3.12 2.54
N VAL A 74 -15.31 2.30 3.24
CA VAL A 74 -15.75 1.59 4.45
C VAL A 74 -15.01 2.17 5.64
N ARG A 75 -15.80 2.64 6.63
CA ARG A 75 -15.28 3.24 7.86
C ARG A 75 -15.04 2.19 8.93
N ARG A 76 -13.87 2.30 9.59
CA ARG A 76 -13.51 1.57 10.81
C ARG A 76 -13.19 2.58 11.90
N TYR A 77 -13.99 2.56 12.94
CA TYR A 77 -13.86 3.45 14.10
C TYR A 77 -12.82 2.87 15.07
N LEU A 78 -11.79 3.64 15.40
CA LEU A 78 -10.73 3.18 16.31
C LEU A 78 -11.11 3.34 17.78
N ASP A 79 -11.93 4.34 18.09
CA ASP A 79 -12.18 4.83 19.45
C ASP A 79 -13.27 4.05 20.20
N THR A 80 -13.73 2.93 19.65
CA THR A 80 -14.77 2.09 20.27
C THR A 80 -14.15 0.85 20.91
N SER A 81 -14.85 0.24 21.89
CA SER A 81 -14.46 -1.06 22.45
C SER A 81 -14.29 -2.15 21.39
N ASN A 82 -14.96 -1.98 20.24
CA ASN A 82 -14.87 -2.81 19.05
C ASN A 82 -13.89 -2.27 17.99
N GLY A 83 -12.92 -1.43 18.36
CA GLY A 83 -11.98 -0.81 17.42
C GLY A 83 -11.13 -1.78 16.61
N LYS A 84 -10.99 -3.03 17.09
CA LYS A 84 -10.33 -4.15 16.38
C LYS A 84 -11.26 -4.95 15.46
N SER A 85 -12.56 -4.68 15.47
CA SER A 85 -13.54 -5.39 14.65
C SER A 85 -13.35 -5.10 13.16
N THR A 86 -13.43 -6.15 12.36
CA THR A 86 -13.37 -6.09 10.89
C THR A 86 -14.70 -6.44 10.24
N SER A 87 -15.79 -6.51 11.02
CA SER A 87 -17.12 -6.92 10.55
C SER A 87 -17.59 -6.06 9.37
N ASN A 88 -17.46 -4.74 9.46
CA ASN A 88 -17.86 -3.81 8.39
C ASN A 88 -17.09 -4.07 7.08
N LEU A 89 -15.78 -4.28 7.18
CA LEU A 89 -14.92 -4.59 6.03
C LEU A 89 -15.28 -5.94 5.44
N CYS A 90 -15.52 -6.94 6.29
CA CYS A 90 -15.88 -8.29 5.88
C CYS A 90 -17.22 -8.31 5.17
N HIS A 91 -18.23 -7.65 5.73
CA HIS A 91 -19.55 -7.52 5.12
C HIS A 91 -19.47 -6.85 3.74
N HIS A 92 -18.74 -5.75 3.63
CA HIS A 92 -18.54 -5.09 2.34
C HIS A 92 -17.78 -5.97 1.34
N ALA A 93 -16.70 -6.61 1.77
CA ALA A 93 -15.90 -7.49 0.93
C ALA A 93 -16.74 -8.65 0.39
N LYS A 94 -17.59 -9.26 1.21
CA LYS A 94 -18.52 -10.34 0.81
C LYS A 94 -19.51 -9.88 -0.25
N ILE A 95 -20.10 -8.70 -0.09
CA ILE A 95 -21.02 -8.12 -1.09
C ILE A 95 -20.30 -7.90 -2.42
N CYS A 96 -19.09 -7.34 -2.39
CA CYS A 96 -18.35 -6.94 -3.60
C CYS A 96 -17.65 -8.11 -4.31
N TRP A 97 -17.10 -9.07 -3.56
CA TRP A 97 -16.24 -10.13 -4.08
C TRP A 97 -16.84 -11.54 -3.96
N GLY A 98 -17.90 -11.73 -3.18
CA GLY A 98 -18.51 -13.02 -2.86
C GLY A 98 -17.92 -13.66 -1.60
N ASP A 99 -18.74 -14.48 -0.91
CA ASP A 99 -18.33 -15.16 0.33
C ASP A 99 -17.12 -16.08 0.12
N ASP A 100 -17.12 -16.85 -0.97
CA ASP A 100 -16.05 -17.80 -1.31
C ASP A 100 -14.70 -17.09 -1.51
N ALA A 101 -14.71 -15.90 -2.12
CA ALA A 101 -13.49 -15.13 -2.33
C ALA A 101 -12.89 -14.64 -1.01
N VAL A 102 -13.74 -14.22 -0.07
CA VAL A 102 -13.34 -13.70 1.24
C VAL A 102 -12.86 -14.81 2.18
N ALA A 103 -13.50 -15.98 2.13
CA ALA A 103 -13.10 -17.15 2.92
C ALA A 103 -11.91 -17.92 2.33
N GLY A 104 -11.69 -17.78 1.02
CA GLY A 104 -10.74 -18.58 0.27
C GLY A 104 -9.25 -18.29 0.54
N PRO A 105 -8.36 -19.21 0.12
CA PRO A 105 -6.91 -19.04 0.24
C PRO A 105 -6.36 -17.85 -0.55
N SER A 106 -7.09 -17.39 -1.57
CA SER A 106 -6.77 -16.21 -2.40
C SER A 106 -6.69 -14.93 -1.57
N ALA A 107 -7.57 -14.74 -0.59
CA ALA A 107 -7.56 -13.60 0.32
C ALA A 107 -6.27 -13.59 1.16
N LYS A 108 -5.88 -14.75 1.69
CA LYS A 108 -4.64 -14.94 2.48
C LYS A 108 -3.39 -14.70 1.64
N PHE A 109 -3.39 -15.19 0.40
CA PHE A 109 -2.28 -14.98 -0.53
C PHE A 109 -2.10 -13.51 -0.91
N ARG A 110 -3.20 -12.84 -1.30
CA ARG A 110 -3.19 -11.39 -1.58
C ARG A 110 -2.74 -10.59 -0.36
N PHE A 111 -3.22 -10.94 0.82
CA PHE A 111 -2.83 -10.29 2.07
C PHE A 111 -1.32 -10.44 2.35
N LYS A 112 -0.77 -11.66 2.23
CA LYS A 112 0.69 -11.90 2.38
C LYS A 112 1.51 -11.10 1.35
N PHE A 113 1.03 -10.99 0.12
CA PHE A 113 1.70 -10.21 -0.92
C PHE A 113 1.74 -8.71 -0.59
N VAL A 114 0.60 -8.13 -0.17
CA VAL A 114 0.51 -6.72 0.26
C VAL A 114 1.41 -6.46 1.47
N LEU A 115 1.42 -7.34 2.46
CA LEU A 115 2.26 -7.21 3.65
C LEU A 115 3.76 -7.31 3.31
N MET A 116 4.15 -8.25 2.43
CA MET A 116 5.54 -8.38 1.98
C MET A 116 6.03 -7.15 1.22
N LEU A 117 5.17 -6.54 0.40
CA LEU A 117 5.46 -5.24 -0.19
C LEU A 117 5.70 -4.24 0.96
N GLN A 118 4.70 -3.96 1.81
CA GLN A 118 4.79 -2.97 2.89
C GLN A 118 6.02 -3.13 3.82
N VAL A 119 6.41 -4.36 4.19
CA VAL A 119 7.58 -4.62 5.05
C VAL A 119 8.91 -4.39 4.32
N SER A 120 8.97 -4.67 3.02
CA SER A 120 10.16 -4.43 2.19
C SER A 120 10.44 -2.93 1.99
N PHE A 121 9.43 -2.07 2.17
CA PHE A 121 9.50 -0.61 1.97
C PHE A 121 9.93 0.20 3.19
N LYS A 122 10.38 -0.43 4.28
CA LYS A 122 10.94 0.27 5.46
C LYS A 122 12.14 1.19 5.19
N LYS A 123 12.72 1.15 3.99
CA LYS A 123 13.82 2.03 3.61
C LYS A 123 13.38 2.94 2.45
N LEU A 124 13.42 4.25 2.73
CA LEU A 124 13.62 5.37 1.81
C LEU A 124 12.39 6.18 1.36
N LEU A 125 11.97 7.12 2.22
CA LEU A 125 11.56 8.46 1.79
C LEU A 125 12.52 9.52 2.36
N MET A 126 13.83 9.26 2.30
CA MET A 126 14.83 10.31 2.45
C MET A 126 15.23 10.74 1.04
N TYR A 127 14.80 11.94 0.65
CA TYR A 127 15.21 12.55 -0.62
C TYR A 127 16.72 12.80 -0.56
N SER A 128 17.51 11.89 -1.15
CA SER A 128 18.95 12.06 -1.26
C SER A 128 19.26 12.98 -2.43
N HIS A 129 20.05 14.02 -2.19
CA HIS A 129 20.59 14.86 -3.26
C HIS A 129 21.72 14.18 -4.05
N LYS A 130 22.27 13.07 -3.55
CA LYS A 130 23.30 12.29 -4.24
C LYS A 130 22.67 11.60 -5.45
N GLN A 131 23.36 11.65 -6.58
CA GLN A 131 22.95 10.91 -7.76
C GLN A 131 23.05 9.41 -7.46
N HIS A 132 21.98 8.69 -7.79
CA HIS A 132 21.96 7.24 -7.63
C HIS A 132 23.03 6.58 -8.49
N THR A 133 23.66 5.54 -7.94
CA THR A 133 24.50 4.65 -8.74
C THR A 133 23.64 3.87 -9.74
N LYS A 134 24.22 3.33 -10.82
CA LYS A 134 23.47 2.51 -11.79
C LYS A 134 22.70 1.36 -11.12
N THR A 135 23.31 0.71 -10.13
CA THR A 135 22.67 -0.38 -9.38
C THR A 135 21.47 0.10 -8.57
N GLU A 136 21.57 1.26 -7.92
CA GLU A 136 20.45 1.87 -7.20
C GLU A 136 19.34 2.28 -8.16
N VAL A 137 19.68 2.85 -9.32
CA VAL A 137 18.71 3.18 -10.38
C VAL A 137 17.92 1.92 -10.77
N HIS A 138 18.58 0.80 -11.03
CA HIS A 138 17.90 -0.45 -11.40
C HIS A 138 16.96 -0.92 -10.29
N ALA A 139 17.41 -0.90 -9.04
CA ALA A 139 16.59 -1.29 -7.89
C ALA A 139 15.34 -0.40 -7.75
N GLU A 140 15.50 0.91 -7.93
CA GLU A 140 14.41 1.89 -7.91
C GLU A 140 13.39 1.67 -9.04
N PHE A 141 13.85 1.36 -10.25
CA PHE A 141 12.95 1.05 -11.37
C PHE A 141 12.19 -0.27 -11.17
N VAL A 142 12.86 -1.32 -10.71
CA VAL A 142 12.18 -2.60 -10.38
C VAL A 142 11.14 -2.40 -9.29
N ARG A 143 11.49 -1.61 -8.26
CA ARG A 143 10.59 -1.23 -7.18
C ARG A 143 9.34 -0.53 -7.72
N TRP A 144 9.53 0.52 -8.52
CA TRP A 144 8.44 1.27 -9.13
C TRP A 144 7.52 0.38 -9.97
N VAL A 145 8.08 -0.48 -10.83
CA VAL A 145 7.31 -1.40 -11.67
C VAL A 145 6.50 -2.38 -10.82
N ALA A 146 7.09 -2.90 -9.74
CA ALA A 146 6.41 -3.82 -8.83
C ALA A 146 5.27 -3.14 -8.06
N GLU A 147 5.44 -1.87 -7.65
CA GLU A 147 4.41 -1.12 -6.89
C GLU A 147 3.29 -0.59 -7.77
N SER A 148 3.64 0.02 -8.90
CA SER A 148 2.69 0.78 -9.71
C SER A 148 2.00 -0.07 -10.77
N MET A 149 2.51 -1.27 -11.07
CA MET A 149 2.13 -2.07 -12.24
C MET A 149 2.07 -1.26 -13.55
N CYS A 150 2.86 -0.17 -13.62
CA CYS A 150 2.79 0.82 -14.66
C CYS A 150 4.13 0.89 -15.40
N PRO A 151 4.15 0.75 -16.74
CA PRO A 151 5.37 0.88 -17.52
C PRO A 151 5.86 2.34 -17.51
N PHE A 152 7.10 2.53 -17.07
CA PHE A 152 8.01 3.62 -17.44
C PHE A 152 7.44 5.06 -17.39
N LYS A 153 7.46 5.70 -16.21
CA LYS A 153 7.51 7.17 -16.14
C LYS A 153 8.96 7.60 -15.95
N THR A 154 9.44 8.44 -16.85
CA THR A 154 10.76 9.04 -16.71
C THR A 154 10.72 10.04 -15.55
N THR A 155 11.59 9.86 -14.56
CA THR A 155 11.86 10.92 -13.58
C THR A 155 12.39 12.11 -14.39
N GLY A 156 11.71 13.26 -14.33
CA GLY A 156 11.99 14.44 -15.16
C GLY A 156 13.34 15.15 -14.88
N ARG A 157 14.38 14.41 -14.48
CA ARG A 157 15.71 14.93 -14.19
C ARG A 157 16.62 14.76 -15.42
N PRO A 158 17.03 15.85 -16.09
CA PRO A 158 17.94 15.78 -17.23
C PRO A 158 19.29 15.15 -16.84
N GLY A 159 19.84 14.31 -17.72
CA GLY A 159 21.13 13.62 -17.51
C GLY A 159 21.08 12.38 -16.60
N TYR A 160 19.89 11.98 -16.14
CA TYR A 160 19.76 10.77 -15.34
C TYR A 160 19.87 9.51 -16.21
N TYR A 161 20.60 8.50 -15.74
CA TYR A 161 20.69 7.21 -16.43
C TYR A 161 19.34 6.51 -16.36
N ILE A 162 18.79 6.13 -17.52
CA ILE A 162 17.52 5.40 -17.62
C ILE A 162 17.84 4.02 -18.21
N PRO A 163 17.63 2.92 -17.47
CA PRO A 163 17.83 1.58 -18.00
C PRO A 163 16.82 1.29 -19.12
N SER A 164 17.18 0.42 -20.06
CA SER A 164 16.25 0.02 -21.11
C SER A 164 15.07 -0.78 -20.54
N PRO A 165 13.90 -0.76 -21.21
CA PRO A 165 12.76 -1.59 -20.83
C PRO A 165 13.11 -3.07 -20.64
N ASP A 166 13.94 -3.63 -21.52
CA ASP A 166 14.39 -5.03 -21.44
C ASP A 166 15.26 -5.30 -20.22
N THR A 167 16.07 -4.31 -19.81
CA THR A 167 16.89 -4.41 -18.59
C THR A 167 15.98 -4.47 -17.37
N ILE A 168 15.00 -3.58 -17.30
CA ILE A 168 14.03 -3.52 -16.19
C ILE A 168 13.17 -4.79 -16.14
N SER A 169 12.76 -5.32 -17.29
CA SER A 169 12.01 -6.57 -17.39
C SER A 169 12.81 -7.76 -16.83
N ARG A 170 14.07 -7.89 -17.25
CA ARG A 170 14.98 -8.94 -16.77
C ARG A 170 15.23 -8.84 -15.26
N ASP A 171 15.51 -7.64 -14.77
CA ASP A 171 15.77 -7.41 -13.34
C ASP A 171 14.51 -7.70 -12.50
N THR A 172 13.34 -7.28 -12.96
CA THR A 172 12.05 -7.57 -12.32
C THR A 172 11.79 -9.07 -12.26
N LYS A 173 12.00 -9.80 -13.37
CA LYS A 173 11.86 -11.26 -13.42
C LYS A 173 12.83 -11.94 -12.43
N LYS A 174 14.06 -11.46 -12.34
CA LYS A 174 15.07 -11.98 -11.40
C LYS A 174 14.66 -11.78 -9.95
N VAL A 175 14.15 -10.59 -9.59
CA VAL A 175 13.63 -10.30 -8.25
C VAL A 175 12.45 -11.21 -7.93
N PHE A 176 11.50 -11.37 -8.85
CA PHE A 176 10.34 -12.24 -8.67
C PHE A 176 10.74 -13.70 -8.39
N VAL A 177 11.60 -14.28 -9.23
CA VAL A 177 12.10 -15.66 -9.06
C VAL A 177 12.81 -15.84 -7.72
N ASN A 178 13.63 -14.86 -7.31
CA ASN A 178 14.32 -14.91 -6.03
C ASN A 178 13.35 -14.83 -4.84
N CYS A 179 12.31 -13.99 -4.92
CA CYS A 179 11.25 -13.94 -3.92
C CYS A 179 10.51 -15.27 -3.81
N CYS A 180 10.08 -15.86 -4.93
CA CYS A 180 9.43 -17.17 -4.96
C CYS A 180 10.31 -18.27 -4.32
N ARG A 181 11.61 -18.30 -4.64
CA ARG A 181 12.55 -19.26 -4.04
C ARG A 181 12.67 -19.08 -2.52
N ARG A 182 12.74 -17.84 -2.03
CA ARG A 182 12.78 -17.57 -0.58
C ARG A 182 11.49 -18.01 0.11
N ILE A 183 10.33 -17.76 -0.50
CA ILE A 183 9.04 -18.20 0.05
C ILE A 183 8.97 -19.73 0.08
N ALA A 184 9.37 -20.41 -1.00
CA ALA A 184 9.39 -21.87 -1.06
C ALA A 184 10.27 -22.46 0.05
N LYS A 185 11.46 -21.90 0.28
CA LYS A 185 12.34 -22.31 1.38
C LYS A 185 11.67 -22.12 2.75
N ILE A 186 11.11 -20.94 2.99
CA ILE A 186 10.39 -20.65 4.24
C ILE A 186 9.26 -21.67 4.46
N LEU A 187 8.50 -22.00 3.41
CA LEU A 187 7.40 -22.98 3.50
C LEU A 187 7.90 -24.41 3.75
N GLN A 188 9.06 -24.79 3.22
CA GLN A 188 9.70 -26.09 3.50
C GLN A 188 10.19 -26.18 4.95
N ASP A 189 10.71 -25.10 5.52
CA ASP A 189 11.21 -25.07 6.90
C ASP A 189 10.08 -25.16 7.96
N TYR A 190 8.82 -24.95 7.58
CA TYR A 190 7.64 -25.01 8.47
C TYR A 190 6.86 -26.34 8.39
N CYS A 191 7.26 -27.27 7.53
CA CYS A 191 6.69 -28.61 7.39
C CYS A 191 7.69 -29.67 7.88
#